data_AF-A0A254QPH3-F1
#
_entry.id   AF-A0A254QPH3-F1
#
_cell.length_a   1.000
_cell.length_b   1.000
_cell.length_c   1.000
_cell.angle_alpha   90.00
_cell.angle_beta   90.00
_cell.angle_gamma   90.00
#
_symmetry.space_group_name_H-M   'P 1'
#
loop_
_entity.id
_entity.type
_entity.pdbx_description
1 polymer ?
#
loop_
_entity_poly.entity_id
_entity_poly.type
_entity_poly.pdbx_seq_one_letter_code
_entity_poly.pdbx_strand_id
1 'polypeptide(L)'
;MEARRIRALGLIERLKRHEMEAEAQEMGRLRSEANRLERRREELLEQSQTASYNSDPSLVPYLGNYIRSLRSEIGRAERDRARIDPDLRAIENRMSLAFREMKTYESVRKAAEARLRKQAEQAEDFENADQALNQWWRKRGRSR
;
A
#
# COMPACT_ATOMS: atom_id res chain seq x y z
N MET A 1 23.75 -12.83 -18.02
CA MET A 1 22.37 -13.25 -17.66
C MET A 1 21.87 -12.54 -16.40
N GLU A 2 22.67 -12.46 -15.33
CA GLU A 2 22.26 -11.81 -14.07
C GLU A 2 21.84 -10.34 -14.19
N ALA A 3 22.57 -9.50 -14.95
CA ALA A 3 22.20 -8.09 -15.14
C ALA A 3 20.82 -7.90 -15.81
N ARG A 4 20.39 -8.83 -16.68
CA ARG A 4 19.02 -8.81 -17.23
C ARG A 4 18.00 -9.19 -16.17
N ARG A 5 18.31 -10.19 -15.33
CA ARG A 5 17.45 -10.63 -14.21
C ARG A 5 17.26 -9.53 -13.16
N ILE A 6 18.32 -8.84 -12.75
CA ILE A 6 18.25 -7.71 -11.80
C ILE A 6 17.34 -6.61 -12.34
N ARG A 7 17.50 -6.24 -13.62
CA ARG A 7 16.64 -5.24 -14.28
C ARG A 7 15.18 -5.68 -14.34
N ALA A 8 14.92 -6.94 -14.66
CA ALA A 8 13.57 -7.50 -14.70
C ALA A 8 12.91 -7.48 -13.31
N LEU A 9 13.63 -7.88 -12.26
CA LEU A 9 13.12 -7.81 -10.88
C LEU A 9 12.82 -6.37 -10.46
N GLY A 10 13.69 -5.42 -10.78
CA GLY A 10 13.44 -4.00 -10.52
C GLY A 10 12.23 -3.44 -11.29
N LEU A 11 11.96 -3.94 -12.49
CA LEU A 11 10.74 -3.59 -13.23
C LEU A 11 9.49 -4.15 -12.56
N ILE A 12 9.52 -5.42 -12.14
CA ILE A 12 8.41 -6.07 -11.44
C ILE A 12 8.10 -5.33 -10.13
N GLU A 13 9.12 -4.94 -9.35
CA GLU A 13 8.94 -4.15 -8.12
C GLU A 13 8.22 -2.82 -8.38
N ARG A 14 8.60 -2.11 -9.44
CA ARG A 14 7.95 -0.83 -9.81
C ARG A 14 6.51 -1.04 -10.26
N LEU A 15 6.24 -2.09 -11.04
CA LEU A 15 4.89 -2.42 -11.47
C LEU A 15 3.99 -2.72 -10.27
N LYS A 16 4.46 -3.58 -9.35
CA LYS A 16 3.73 -3.90 -8.12
C LYS A 16 3.47 -2.68 -7.25
N ARG A 17 4.43 -1.76 -7.14
CA ARG A 17 4.24 -0.50 -6.42
C ARG A 17 3.12 0.35 -7.04
N HIS A 18 3.11 0.47 -8.37
CA HIS A 18 2.06 1.22 -9.07
C HIS A 18 0.68 0.58 -8.90
N GLU A 19 0.59 -0.76 -8.97
CA GLU A 19 -0.65 -1.49 -8.66
C GLU A 19 -1.13 -1.19 -7.23
N MET A 20 -0.23 -1.23 -6.26
CA MET A 20 -0.56 -0.90 -4.86
C MET A 20 -1.00 0.57 -4.68
N GLU A 21 -0.43 1.51 -5.43
CA GLU A 21 -0.84 2.92 -5.41
C GLU A 21 -2.27 3.09 -5.93
N ALA A 22 -2.65 2.39 -7.00
CA ALA A 22 -4.01 2.39 -7.50
C ALA A 22 -5.01 1.80 -6.49
N GLU A 23 -4.66 0.68 -5.85
CA GLU A 23 -5.47 0.08 -4.79
C GLU A 23 -5.60 1.00 -3.56
N ALA A 24 -4.52 1.71 -3.20
CA ALA A 24 -4.55 2.67 -2.10
C ALA A 24 -5.49 3.86 -2.39
N GLN A 25 -5.54 4.33 -3.64
CA GLN A 25 -6.48 5.38 -4.05
C GLN A 25 -7.93 4.90 -3.92
N GLU A 26 -8.23 3.70 -4.38
CA GLU A 26 -9.58 3.13 -4.28
C GLU A 26 -9.98 2.89 -2.81
N MET A 27 -9.06 2.38 -1.98
CA MET A 27 -9.28 2.29 -0.54
C MET A 27 -9.57 3.66 0.08
N GLY A 28 -8.85 4.70 -0.33
CA GLY A 28 -9.07 6.08 0.11
C GLY A 28 -10.45 6.61 -0.27
N ARG A 29 -10.94 6.28 -1.48
CA ARG A 29 -12.29 6.61 -1.94
C ARG A 29 -13.36 5.94 -1.09
N LEU A 30 -13.26 4.62 -0.89
CA LEU A 30 -14.22 3.85 -0.09
C LEU A 30 -14.23 4.26 1.39
N ARG A 31 -13.05 4.54 1.99
CA ARG A 31 -12.97 5.07 3.36
C ARG A 31 -13.64 6.43 3.48
N SER A 32 -13.45 7.29 2.48
CA SER A 32 -14.08 8.62 2.45
C SER A 32 -15.60 8.52 2.33
N GLU A 33 -16.10 7.56 1.53
CA GLU A 33 -17.52 7.24 1.41
C GLU A 33 -18.10 6.70 2.73
N ALA A 34 -17.44 5.74 3.36
CA ALA A 34 -17.82 5.21 4.67
C ALA A 34 -17.87 6.30 5.75
N ASN A 35 -16.89 7.22 5.78
CA ASN A 35 -16.87 8.35 6.70
C ASN A 35 -17.98 9.38 6.41
N ARG A 36 -18.39 9.54 5.14
CA ARG A 36 -19.54 10.37 4.78
C ARG A 36 -20.84 9.76 5.30
N LEU A 37 -21.02 8.46 5.12
CA LEU A 37 -22.19 7.73 5.63
C LEU A 37 -22.27 7.79 7.15
N GLU A 38 -21.13 7.67 7.85
CA GLU A 38 -21.12 7.77 9.31
C GLU A 38 -21.48 9.17 9.81
N ARG A 39 -20.90 10.23 9.23
CA ARG A 39 -21.29 11.61 9.57
C ARG A 39 -22.77 11.85 9.31
N ARG A 40 -23.30 11.38 8.18
CA ARG A 40 -24.72 11.49 7.86
C ARG A 40 -25.59 10.78 8.91
N ARG A 41 -25.17 9.59 9.36
CA ARG A 41 -25.84 8.85 10.43
C ARG A 41 -25.84 9.63 11.74
N GLU A 42 -24.70 10.20 12.15
CA GLU A 42 -24.57 11.02 13.35
C GLU A 42 -25.46 12.26 13.30
N GLU A 43 -25.48 12.99 12.17
CA GLU A 43 -26.36 14.13 11.94
C GLU A 43 -27.84 13.75 12.08
N LEU A 44 -28.26 12.61 11.51
CA LEU A 44 -29.63 12.13 11.59
C LEU A 44 -30.02 11.70 13.02
N LEU A 45 -29.07 11.14 13.77
CA LEU A 45 -29.28 10.81 15.18
C LEU A 45 -29.46 12.08 16.02
N GLU A 46 -28.64 13.10 15.80
CA GLU A 46 -28.75 14.39 16.48
C GLU A 46 -30.08 15.08 16.13
N GLN A 47 -30.50 15.07 14.87
CA GLN A 47 -31.80 15.58 14.43
C GLN A 47 -32.96 14.83 15.09
N SER A 48 -32.87 13.50 15.19
CA SER A 48 -33.91 12.70 15.86
C SER A 48 -34.02 13.00 17.35
N GLN A 49 -32.89 13.26 18.03
CA GLN A 49 -32.87 13.65 19.44
C GLN A 49 -33.47 15.05 19.61
N THR A 50 -33.01 16.02 18.82
CA THR A 50 -33.47 17.42 18.87
C THR A 50 -34.96 17.55 18.58
N ALA A 51 -35.46 16.83 17.58
CA ALA A 51 -36.88 16.82 17.22
C ALA A 51 -37.79 16.31 18.35
N SER A 52 -37.25 15.48 19.25
CA SER A 52 -37.98 14.96 20.41
C SER A 52 -38.08 15.97 21.56
N TYR A 53 -37.19 16.98 21.63
CA TYR A 53 -37.14 17.97 22.71
C TYR A 53 -37.78 19.33 22.35
N ASN A 54 -37.75 19.73 21.09
CA ASN A 54 -38.13 21.10 20.66
C ASN A 54 -39.40 21.15 19.79
N SER A 55 -40.36 20.25 20.02
CA SER A 55 -41.53 20.13 19.15
C SER A 55 -42.54 21.27 19.38
N ASP A 56 -42.71 22.14 18.39
CA ASP A 56 -43.83 23.08 18.31
C ASP A 56 -45.17 22.29 18.36
N PRO A 57 -46.15 22.66 19.20
CA PRO A 57 -47.46 22.02 19.27
C PRO A 57 -48.17 21.88 17.90
N SER A 58 -47.92 22.79 16.96
CA SER A 58 -48.47 22.74 15.60
C SER A 58 -47.88 21.63 14.71
N LEU A 59 -46.70 21.12 15.05
CA LEU A 59 -45.98 20.10 14.28
C LEU A 59 -46.16 18.68 14.82
N VAL A 60 -46.82 18.52 15.97
CA VAL A 60 -47.09 17.23 16.63
C VAL A 60 -47.69 16.17 15.69
N PRO A 61 -48.65 16.49 14.81
CA PRO A 61 -49.21 15.49 13.88
C PRO A 61 -48.19 14.93 12.88
N TYR A 62 -47.14 15.69 12.55
CA TYR A 62 -46.13 15.32 11.56
C TYR A 62 -44.90 14.65 12.18
N LEU A 63 -44.65 14.88 13.48
CA LEU A 63 -43.47 14.43 14.20
C LEU A 63 -43.25 12.90 14.10
N GLY A 64 -44.31 12.11 14.23
CA GLY A 64 -44.22 10.65 14.16
C GLY A 64 -43.76 10.14 12.79
N ASN A 65 -44.24 10.75 11.70
CA ASN A 65 -43.79 10.42 10.35
C ASN A 65 -42.35 10.86 10.10
N TYR A 66 -42.00 12.06 10.59
CA TYR A 66 -40.65 12.60 10.48
C TYR A 66 -39.62 11.70 11.18
N ILE A 67 -39.85 11.33 12.44
CA ILE A 67 -38.96 10.43 13.21
C ILE A 67 -38.83 9.06 12.52
N ARG A 68 -39.92 8.51 11.98
CA ARG A 68 -39.87 7.26 11.20
C ARG A 68 -39.00 7.41 9.95
N SER A 69 -39.07 8.55 9.25
CA SER A 69 -38.24 8.82 8.08
C SER A 69 -36.75 8.90 8.46
N LEU A 70 -36.41 9.61 9.55
CA LEU A 70 -35.05 9.71 10.06
C LEU A 70 -34.48 8.34 10.41
N ARG A 71 -35.25 7.51 11.12
CA ARG A 71 -34.85 6.12 11.42
C ARG A 71 -34.63 5.29 10.16
N SER A 72 -35.46 5.47 9.14
CA SER A 72 -35.26 4.81 7.86
C SER A 72 -33.99 5.27 7.16
N GLU A 73 -33.65 6.56 7.21
CA GLU A 73 -32.41 7.07 6.61
C GLU A 73 -31.18 6.57 7.36
N ILE A 74 -31.21 6.55 8.70
CA ILE A 74 -30.16 5.95 9.54
C ILE A 74 -29.92 4.50 9.13
N GLY A 75 -30.99 3.69 9.04
CA GLY A 75 -30.88 2.29 8.63
C GLY A 75 -30.45 2.09 7.18
N ARG A 76 -30.60 3.08 6.30
CA ARG A 76 -30.01 3.05 4.95
C ARG A 76 -28.51 3.32 5.03
N ALA A 77 -28.10 4.41 5.71
CA ALA A 77 -26.69 4.76 5.88
C ALA A 77 -25.88 3.63 6.53
N GLU A 78 -26.42 2.96 7.56
CA GLU A 78 -25.79 1.80 8.19
C GLU A 78 -25.63 0.62 7.24
N ARG A 79 -26.65 0.31 6.43
CA ARG A 79 -26.58 -0.79 5.45
C ARG A 79 -25.58 -0.47 4.34
N ASP A 80 -25.59 0.74 3.82
CA ASP A 80 -24.67 1.16 2.77
C ASP A 80 -23.22 1.14 3.29
N ARG A 81 -22.99 1.58 4.53
CA ARG A 81 -21.68 1.47 5.19
C ARG A 81 -21.26 0.01 5.37
N ALA A 82 -22.17 -0.86 5.81
CA ALA A 82 -21.90 -2.29 5.97
C ALA A 82 -21.58 -2.99 4.64
N ARG A 83 -22.09 -2.49 3.51
CA ARG A 83 -21.77 -3.00 2.17
C ARG A 83 -20.36 -2.63 1.70
N ILE A 84 -19.80 -1.53 2.20
CA ILE A 84 -18.43 -1.09 1.86
C ILE A 84 -17.36 -1.90 2.61
N ASP A 85 -17.68 -2.42 3.81
CA ASP A 85 -16.70 -3.11 4.67
C ASP A 85 -16.04 -4.34 4.01
N PRO A 86 -16.77 -5.24 3.32
CA PRO A 86 -16.16 -6.35 2.58
C PRO A 86 -15.17 -5.88 1.50
N ASP A 87 -15.51 -4.82 0.77
CA ASP A 87 -14.67 -4.29 -0.31
C ASP A 87 -13.38 -3.69 0.24
N LEU A 88 -13.46 -2.96 1.37
CA LEU A 88 -12.28 -2.45 2.07
C LEU A 88 -11.34 -3.58 2.52
N ARG A 89 -11.89 -4.64 3.11
CA ARG A 89 -11.10 -5.82 3.52
C ARG A 89 -10.49 -6.53 2.31
N ALA A 90 -11.22 -6.63 1.21
CA ALA A 90 -10.71 -7.24 -0.02
C ALA A 90 -9.52 -6.46 -0.59
N ILE A 91 -9.58 -5.12 -0.60
CA ILE A 91 -8.46 -4.27 -1.02
C ILE A 91 -7.28 -4.42 -0.07
N GLU A 92 -7.51 -4.38 1.25
CA GLU A 92 -6.45 -4.54 2.25
C GLU A 92 -5.70 -5.88 2.10
N ASN A 93 -6.43 -6.97 1.86
CA ASN A 93 -5.85 -8.28 1.60
C ASN A 93 -5.01 -8.29 0.32
N ARG A 94 -5.52 -7.70 -0.77
CA ARG A 94 -4.80 -7.60 -2.05
C ARG A 94 -3.53 -6.76 -1.92
N MET A 95 -3.60 -5.62 -1.25
CA MET A 95 -2.43 -4.77 -0.96
C MET A 95 -1.39 -5.51 -0.09
N SER A 96 -1.84 -6.23 0.93
CA SER A 96 -0.96 -7.01 1.81
C SER A 96 -0.24 -8.13 1.05
N LEU A 97 -0.94 -8.83 0.15
CA LEU A 97 -0.34 -9.85 -0.71
C LEU A 97 0.69 -9.22 -1.67
N ALA A 98 0.29 -8.16 -2.38
CA ALA A 98 1.16 -7.46 -3.32
C ALA A 98 2.43 -6.91 -2.64
N PHE A 99 2.31 -6.41 -1.41
CA PHE A 99 3.44 -5.96 -0.63
C PHE A 99 4.41 -7.10 -0.29
N ARG A 100 3.88 -8.26 0.14
CA ARG A 100 4.71 -9.45 0.41
C ARG A 100 5.46 -9.89 -0.85
N GLU A 101 4.76 -10.00 -1.98
CA GLU A 101 5.36 -10.35 -3.28
C GLU A 101 6.47 -9.36 -3.67
N MET A 102 6.19 -8.06 -3.62
CA MET A 102 7.15 -7.01 -3.91
C MET A 102 8.41 -7.15 -3.04
N LYS A 103 8.25 -7.42 -1.74
CA LYS A 103 9.38 -7.63 -0.82
C LYS A 103 10.17 -8.88 -1.12
N THR A 104 9.52 -9.96 -1.58
CA THR A 104 10.21 -11.15 -2.06
C THR A 104 11.10 -10.81 -3.26
N TYR A 105 10.57 -10.09 -4.26
CA TYR A 105 11.37 -9.68 -5.43
C TYR A 105 12.52 -8.76 -5.06
N GLU A 106 12.28 -7.80 -4.16
CA GLU A 106 13.32 -6.89 -3.64
C GLU A 106 14.47 -7.67 -2.98
N SER A 107 14.15 -8.64 -2.12
CA SER A 107 15.15 -9.48 -1.47
C SER A 107 15.96 -10.30 -2.47
N VAL A 108 15.31 -10.92 -3.46
CA VAL A 108 15.99 -11.69 -4.51
C VAL A 108 16.90 -10.79 -5.36
N ARG A 109 16.43 -9.58 -5.70
CA ARG A 109 17.21 -8.60 -6.46
C ARG A 109 18.45 -8.17 -5.69
N LYS A 110 18.31 -7.78 -4.43
CA LYS A 110 19.45 -7.38 -3.57
C LYS A 110 20.47 -8.50 -3.41
N ALA A 111 20.01 -9.74 -3.24
CA ALA A 111 20.90 -10.90 -3.17
C ALA A 111 21.68 -11.11 -4.48
N ALA A 112 21.04 -10.94 -5.63
CA ALA A 112 21.71 -11.03 -6.93
C ALA A 112 22.71 -9.88 -7.13
N GLU A 113 22.35 -8.65 -6.76
CA GLU A 113 23.26 -7.49 -6.82
C GLU A 113 24.49 -7.70 -5.92
N ALA A 114 24.33 -8.26 -4.72
CA ALA A 114 25.44 -8.53 -3.81
C ALA A 114 26.39 -9.60 -4.36
N ARG A 115 25.86 -10.66 -4.99
CA ARG A 115 26.69 -11.69 -5.64
C ARG A 115 27.52 -11.11 -6.79
N LEU A 116 26.90 -10.26 -7.59
CA LEU A 116 27.55 -9.64 -8.75
C LEU A 116 28.66 -8.67 -8.30
N ARG A 117 28.44 -7.90 -7.23
CA ARG A 117 29.48 -7.07 -6.60
C ARG A 117 30.65 -7.91 -6.09
N LYS A 118 30.36 -8.99 -5.36
CA LYS A 118 31.41 -9.88 -4.84
C LYS A 118 32.24 -10.52 -5.96
N GLN A 119 31.62 -10.91 -7.07
CA GLN A 119 32.33 -11.44 -8.24
C GLN A 119 33.24 -10.38 -8.89
N ALA A 120 32.77 -9.13 -8.97
CA ALA A 120 33.58 -8.03 -9.47
C ALA A 120 34.79 -7.74 -8.55
N GLU A 121 34.56 -7.66 -7.24
CA GLU A 121 35.62 -7.49 -6.24
C GLU A 121 36.68 -8.60 -6.34
N GLN A 122 36.26 -9.87 -6.46
CA GLN A 122 37.18 -10.99 -6.63
C GLN A 122 37.99 -10.93 -7.92
N ALA A 123 37.39 -10.44 -9.01
CA ALA A 123 38.09 -10.26 -10.28
C ALA A 123 39.12 -9.12 -10.19
N GLU A 124 38.76 -7.99 -9.59
CA GLU A 124 39.66 -6.87 -9.34
C GLU A 124 40.84 -7.27 -8.43
N ASP A 125 40.58 -8.01 -7.35
CA ASP A 125 41.61 -8.54 -6.45
C ASP A 125 42.59 -9.47 -7.18
N PHE A 126 42.07 -10.33 -8.07
CA PHE A 126 42.89 -11.22 -8.88
C PHE A 126 43.77 -10.44 -9.88
N GLU A 127 43.20 -9.46 -10.58
CA GLU A 127 43.94 -8.59 -11.49
C GLU A 127 45.03 -7.79 -10.76
N ASN A 128 44.71 -7.25 -9.58
CA ASN A 128 45.67 -6.53 -8.75
C ASN A 128 46.81 -7.43 -8.26
N ALA A 129 46.50 -8.67 -7.86
CA ALA A 129 47.50 -9.64 -7.44
C ALA A 129 48.43 -10.04 -8.59
N ASP A 130 47.88 -10.26 -9.80
CA ASP A 130 48.68 -10.59 -10.98
C ASP A 130 49.59 -9.42 -11.40
N GLN A 131 49.08 -8.19 -11.37
CA GLN A 131 49.89 -6.99 -11.61
C GLN A 131 51.01 -6.84 -10.57
N ALA A 132 50.73 -7.07 -9.29
CA ALA A 132 51.72 -7.02 -8.22
C ALA A 132 52.83 -8.07 -8.42
N LEU A 133 52.46 -9.30 -8.78
CA LEU A 133 53.39 -10.39 -9.09
C LEU A 133 54.29 -10.03 -10.29
N ASN A 134 53.70 -9.53 -11.37
CA ASN A 134 54.42 -9.11 -12.57
C ASN A 134 55.41 -7.96 -12.29
N GLN A 135 55.04 -6.99 -11.45
CA GLN A 135 55.95 -5.93 -11.02
C GLN A 135 57.10 -6.46 -10.15
N TRP A 136 56.82 -7.41 -9.25
CA TRP A 136 57.84 -8.03 -8.42
C TRP A 136 58.87 -8.81 -9.26
N TRP A 137 58.42 -9.60 -10.23
CA TRP A 137 59.31 -10.31 -11.17
C TRP A 137 60.18 -9.35 -11.98
N ARG A 138 59.61 -8.25 -12.47
CA ARG A 138 60.35 -7.20 -13.20
C ARG A 138 61.43 -6.53 -12.33
N LYS A 139 61.14 -6.24 -11.06
CA LYS A 139 62.13 -5.68 -10.13
C LYS A 139 63.27 -6.66 -9.84
N ARG A 140 62.97 -7.96 -9.72
CA ARG A 140 63.98 -9.01 -9.52
C ARG A 140 64.92 -9.19 -10.72
N GLY A 141 64.38 -9.15 -11.93
CA GLY A 141 65.16 -9.29 -13.16
C GLY A 141 66.10 -8.12 -13.45
N ARG A 142 65.85 -6.93 -12.87
CA ARG A 142 66.69 -5.73 -12.96
C ARG A 142 67.84 -5.68 -11.95
N SER A 143 67.91 -6.63 -11.03
CA SER A 143 68.88 -6.64 -9.92
C SER A 143 70.08 -7.57 -10.18
N ARG A 144 70.33 -7.93 -11.45
CA ARG A 144 71.53 -8.60 -11.96
C ARG A 144 72.17 -7.72 -13.00
#